data_AF-A0A7L1ZEZ5-F1
#
_entry.id   AF-A0A7L1ZEZ5-F1
#
_cell.length_a   1.000
_cell.length_b   1.000
_cell.length_c   1.000
_cell.angle_alpha   90.00
_cell.angle_beta   90.00
_cell.angle_gamma   90.00
#
_symmetry.space_group_name_H-M   'P 1'
#
loop_
_entity.id
_entity.type
_entity.pdbx_description
1 polymer ?
#
loop_
_entity_poly.entity_id
_entity_poly.type
_entity_poly.pdbx_seq_one_letter_code
_entity_poly.pdbx_strand_id
1 'polypeptide(L)' 'AQSLRCYICKEPTDIDNCRTAVLCPPKATVCTTTLHSVETAFFGNLTVTRACEEECLPYNGIGASKPKSCCYTDLC' A
#
# COMPACT_ATOMS: atom_id res chain seq x y z
N ALA A 1 3.56 -20.54 12.98
CA ALA A 1 3.19 -19.14 12.67
C ALA A 1 2.69 -19.12 11.23
N GLN A 2 1.51 -18.56 10.98
CA GLN A 2 0.98 -18.39 9.63
C GLN A 2 1.55 -17.08 9.07
N SER A 3 2.09 -17.09 7.85
CA SER A 3 2.64 -15.90 7.22
C SER A 3 1.50 -15.08 6.62
N LEU A 4 1.46 -13.78 6.93
CA LEU A 4 0.48 -12.84 6.39
C LEU A 4 0.57 -12.80 4.85
N ARG A 5 -0.56 -12.70 4.16
CA ARG A 5 -0.63 -12.42 2.72
C ARG A 5 -1.22 -11.03 2.51
N CYS A 6 -0.63 -10.26 1.60
CA CYS A 6 -1.11 -8.93 1.25
C CYS A 6 -1.25 -8.79 -0.26
N TYR A 7 -2.06 -7.83 -0.70
CA TYR A 7 -1.97 -7.34 -2.07
C TYR A 7 -0.74 -6.44 -2.22
N ILE A 8 0.03 -6.62 -3.29
CA ILE A 8 1.27 -5.88 -3.56
C ILE A 8 1.22 -5.25 -4.95
N CYS A 9 1.70 -4.02 -5.07
CA CYS A 9 2.10 -3.43 -6.34
C CYS A 9 3.26 -2.44 -6.07
N LYS A 10 4.35 -2.60 -6.83
CA LYS A 10 5.59 -1.82 -6.63
C LYS A 10 5.50 -0.42 -7.24
N GLU A 11 4.74 -0.29 -8.31
CA GLU A 11 4.56 0.97 -9.05
C GLU A 11 3.17 1.55 -8.75
N PRO A 12 3.02 2.89 -8.70
CA PRO A 12 1.72 3.52 -8.50
C PRO A 12 0.77 3.11 -9.62
N THR A 13 -0.25 2.32 -9.27
CA THR A 13 -1.19 1.75 -10.23
C THR A 13 -2.61 2.01 -9.75
N ASP A 14 -3.60 1.88 -10.63
CA ASP A 14 -5.01 1.91 -10.24
C ASP A 14 -5.34 0.84 -9.17
N ILE A 15 -6.27 1.17 -8.27
CA ILE A 15 -6.63 0.33 -7.12
C ILE A 15 -7.18 -1.04 -7.53
N ASP A 16 -7.88 -1.13 -8.64
CA ASP A 16 -8.44 -2.40 -9.12
C ASP A 16 -7.35 -3.32 -9.63
N ASN A 17 -6.30 -2.75 -10.20
CA ASN A 17 -5.14 -3.46 -10.72
C ASN A 17 -4.10 -3.82 -9.64
N CYS A 18 -4.07 -3.11 -8.50
CA CYS A 18 -3.16 -3.39 -7.38
C CYS A 18 -3.68 -4.51 -6.46
N ARG A 19 -3.88 -5.71 -7.02
CA ARG A 19 -4.42 -6.90 -6.32
C ARG A 19 -3.55 -8.16 -6.47
N THR A 20 -2.24 -8.00 -6.63
CA THR A 20 -1.33 -9.16 -6.67
C THR A 20 -1.15 -9.75 -5.27
N ALA A 21 -1.77 -10.89 -5.00
CA ALA A 21 -1.64 -11.58 -3.71
C ALA A 21 -0.25 -12.20 -3.55
N VAL A 22 0.49 -11.82 -2.51
CA VAL A 22 1.84 -12.34 -2.22
C VAL A 22 1.95 -12.73 -0.75
N LEU A 23 2.73 -13.78 -0.47
CA LEU A 23 3.12 -14.14 0.89
C LEU A 23 4.14 -13.13 1.43
N CYS A 24 3.83 -12.46 2.53
CA CYS A 24 4.75 -11.53 3.15
C CYS A 24 5.94 -12.27 3.78
N PRO A 25 7.10 -11.59 3.88
CA PRO A 25 8.24 -12.12 4.62
C PRO A 25 7.88 -12.35 6.09
N PRO A 26 8.52 -13.31 6.78
CA PRO A 26 8.12 -13.74 8.13
C PRO A 26 8.21 -12.66 9.21
N LYS A 27 8.95 -11.58 8.95
CA LYS A 27 9.04 -10.42 9.84
C LYS A 27 7.92 -9.39 9.62
N ALA A 28 7.32 -9.37 8.42
CA ALA A 28 6.27 -8.41 8.11
C ALA A 28 4.94 -8.86 8.75
N THR A 29 4.32 -7.95 9.49
CA THR A 29 3.09 -8.22 10.25
C THR A 29 1.92 -7.36 9.79
N VAL A 30 2.15 -6.42 8.86
CA VAL A 30 1.14 -5.47 8.40
C VAL A 30 1.19 -5.29 6.89
N CYS A 31 0.02 -5.22 6.26
CA CYS A 31 -0.15 -4.75 4.89
C CYS A 31 -0.32 -3.24 4.91
N THR A 32 0.35 -2.54 4.00
CA THR A 32 0.22 -1.09 3.88
C THR A 32 -0.24 -0.70 2.50
N THR A 33 -1.11 0.31 2.44
CA THR A 33 -1.59 0.93 1.21
C THR A 33 -1.26 2.41 1.27
N THR A 34 -0.48 2.90 0.32
CA THR A 34 -0.22 4.33 0.16
C THR A 34 -1.05 4.83 -1.00
N LEU A 35 -1.83 5.88 -0.78
CA LEU A 35 -2.58 6.54 -1.83
C LEU A 35 -1.78 7.72 -2.41
N HIS A 36 -1.67 7.75 -3.72
CA HIS A 36 -0.93 8.72 -4.52
C HIS A 36 -1.95 9.54 -5.30
N SER A 37 -2.31 10.70 -4.74
CA SER A 37 -3.08 11.72 -5.47
C SER A 37 -2.14 12.43 -6.44
N VAL A 38 -2.47 12.41 -7.73
CA VAL A 38 -1.80 13.24 -8.74
C VAL A 38 -2.62 14.53 -8.88
N GLU A 39 -2.14 15.64 -8.29
CA GLU A 39 -2.71 16.97 -8.54
C GLU A 39 -2.35 17.45 -9.96
N THR A 40 -2.92 16.80 -10.97
CA THR A 40 -2.87 17.31 -12.35
C THR A 40 -4.27 17.76 -12.74
N ALA A 41 -4.36 19.00 -13.23
CA ALA A 41 -5.56 19.80 -13.42
C ALA A 41 -6.59 19.26 -14.43
N PHE A 42 -6.50 17.99 -14.85
CA PHE A 42 -7.38 17.47 -15.90
C PHE A 42 -8.06 16.14 -15.60
N PHE A 43 -7.50 15.19 -14.85
CA PHE A 43 -8.22 13.96 -14.50
C PHE A 43 -7.60 13.35 -13.24
N GLY A 44 -8.33 13.38 -12.12
CA GLY A 44 -7.88 12.88 -10.83
C GLY A 44 -7.83 11.36 -10.78
N ASN A 45 -6.84 10.73 -11.43
CA ASN A 45 -6.58 9.31 -11.25
C ASN A 45 -5.82 9.09 -9.94
N LEU A 46 -6.52 8.53 -8.96
CA LEU A 46 -5.94 8.05 -7.71
C LEU A 46 -5.15 6.78 -8.01
N THR A 47 -3.85 6.80 -7.75
CA THR A 47 -3.02 5.59 -7.83
C THR A 47 -2.66 5.12 -6.43
N VAL A 48 -2.42 3.83 -6.27
CA VAL A 48 -2.03 3.24 -4.99
C VAL A 48 -0.75 2.43 -5.16
N THR A 49 0.00 2.32 -4.07
CA THR A 49 1.04 1.30 -3.90
C THR A 49 0.70 0.48 -2.67
N ARG A 50 0.98 -0.82 -2.72
CA ARG A 50 0.74 -1.72 -1.58
C ARG A 50 1.97 -2.56 -1.28
N ALA A 51 2.26 -2.76 0.00
CA ALA A 51 3.46 -3.45 0.47
C ALA A 51 3.22 -4.24 1.77
N CYS A 52 4.16 -5.13 2.10
CA CYS A 52 4.27 -5.74 3.42
C CYS A 52 5.30 -4.96 4.25
N GLU A 53 4.98 -4.63 5.50
CA GLU A 53 5.89 -3.96 6.43
C GLU A 53 5.89 -4.65 7.81
N GLU A 54 6.95 -4.41 8.59
CA GLU A 54 7.05 -4.90 9.97
C GLU A 54 6.16 -4.07 10.92
N GLU A 55 5.96 -2.79 10.62
CA GLU A 55 5.18 -1.84 11.42
C GLU A 55 4.43 -0.84 10.53
N CYS A 56 3.29 -0.33 11.01
CA CYS A 56 2.52 0.71 10.33
C CYS A 56 3.08 2.10 10.69
N LEU A 57 4.09 2.54 9.93
CA LEU A 57 4.63 3.89 10.09
C LEU A 57 3.99 4.87 9.11
N PRO A 58 3.58 6.08 9.55
CA PRO A 58 3.10 7.12 8.64
C PRO A 58 4.19 7.53 7.65
N TYR A 59 3.79 7.93 6.44
CA TYR A 59 4.74 8.38 5.43
C TYR A 59 5.30 9.76 5.81
N ASN A 60 6.56 9.82 6.27
CA ASN A 60 7.22 11.04 6.77
C ASN A 60 7.88 11.90 5.68
N GLY A 61 7.47 11.77 4.41
CA GLY A 61 8.02 12.61 3.33
C GLY A 61 7.53 14.05 3.43
N ILE A 62 8.44 15.02 3.52
CA ILE A 62 8.11 16.46 3.51
C ILE A 62 7.35 16.79 2.21
N GLY A 63 6.13 17.34 2.34
CA GLY A 63 5.26 17.68 1.21
C GLY A 63 4.36 16.54 0.70
N ALA A 64 4.40 15.35 1.32
CA ALA A 64 3.56 14.24 0.91
C ALA A 64 2.21 14.24 1.65
N SER A 65 1.19 14.80 1.02
CA SER A 65 -0.21 14.63 1.42
C SER A 65 -0.75 13.24 1.05
N LYS A 66 0.07 12.20 1.19
CA LYS A 66 -0.24 10.82 0.77
C LYS A 66 -0.70 10.01 1.97
N PRO A 67 -2.01 9.80 2.16
CA PRO A 67 -2.49 9.01 3.28
C PRO A 67 -2.04 7.56 3.11
N LYS A 68 -1.39 7.03 4.16
CA LYS A 68 -1.02 5.63 4.28
C LYS A 68 -2.01 4.95 5.23
N SER A 69 -2.59 3.84 4.77
CA SER A 69 -3.49 2.99 5.55
C SER A 69 -2.85 1.63 5.79
N CYS A 70 -3.19 0.99 6.91
CA CYS A 70 -2.59 -0.28 7.33
C CYS A 70 -3.65 -1.27 7.80
N CYS A 71 -3.39 -2.55 7.61
CA CYS A 71 -4.24 -3.65 8.05
C CYS A 71 -3.40 -4.91 8.36
N TYR A 72 -3.88 -5.73 9.30
CA TYR A 72 -3.12 -6.85 9.88
C TYR A 72 -3.74 -8.22 9.52
N THR A 73 -4.55 -8.26 8.47
CA THR A 73 -5.34 -9.42 8.05
C THR A 73 -4.99 -9.83 6.63
N ASP A 74 -5.09 -11.12 6.32
CA ASP A 74 -4.82 -11.63 4.98
C ASP A 74 -5.67 -10.96 3.90
N LEU A 75 -5.01 -10.46 2.84
CA LEU A 75 -5.61 -9.93 1.61
C LEU A 75 -6.61 -8.79 1.82
N CYS A 76 -6.31 -7.89 2.76
CA CYS A 76 -6.74 -6.50 2.67
C CYS A 76 -5.91 -5.76 1.59
#